data_AF-A0A3M2EA24-F1
#
_entry.id   AF-A0A3M2EA24-F1
#
_cell.length_a   1.000
_cell.length_b   1.000
_cell.length_c   1.000
_cell.angle_alpha   90.00
_cell.angle_beta   90.00
_cell.angle_gamma   90.00
#
_symmetry.space_group_name_H-M   'P 1'
#
loop_
_entity.id
_entity.type
_entity.pdbx_description
1 polymer ?
#
loop_
_entity_poly.entity_id
_entity_poly.type
_entity_poly.pdbx_seq_one_letter_code
_entity_poly.pdbx_strand_id
1 'polypeptide(L)'
;SDDMIILRGVNVFPTQIEEQLLAMEGLAPHFQIELGRTGRMDEMTVHVEALPDTAAPEMRELAARHLARRIKDVVGVTVAVRVADPGGVPRSQGKAVRIVDNRPKD
;
A
#
# COMPACT_ATOMS: atom_id res chain seq x y z
N SER A 1 6.26 -4.71 -10.95
CA SER A 1 5.66 -6.01 -11.28
C SER A 1 4.21 -5.73 -11.57
N ASP A 2 3.75 -6.19 -12.72
CA ASP A 2 2.34 -6.14 -13.13
C ASP A 2 1.64 -7.45 -12.79
N ASP A 3 2.23 -8.24 -11.89
CA ASP A 3 1.69 -9.52 -11.47
C ASP A 3 0.40 -9.29 -10.69
N MET A 4 -0.64 -9.97 -11.14
CA MET A 4 -1.96 -9.93 -10.54
C MET A 4 -1.93 -10.56 -9.14
N ILE A 5 -2.47 -9.85 -8.16
CA ILE A 5 -2.68 -10.33 -6.80
C ILE A 5 -4.14 -10.77 -6.69
N ILE A 6 -4.38 -11.97 -6.15
CA ILE A 6 -5.73 -12.39 -5.75
C ILE A 6 -5.87 -12.13 -4.25
N LEU A 7 -6.72 -11.17 -3.88
CA LEU A 7 -7.00 -10.81 -2.49
C LEU A 7 -8.49 -11.07 -2.20
N ARG A 8 -8.78 -12.10 -1.40
CA ARG A 8 -10.15 -12.47 -1.00
C ARG A 8 -11.11 -12.65 -2.20
N GLY A 9 -10.61 -13.23 -3.29
CA GLY A 9 -11.37 -13.46 -4.53
C GLY A 9 -11.44 -12.27 -5.49
N VAL A 10 -10.82 -11.14 -5.15
CA VAL A 10 -10.71 -9.98 -6.04
C VAL A 10 -9.33 -9.95 -6.70
N ASN A 11 -9.32 -9.71 -8.01
CA ASN A 11 -8.09 -9.48 -8.76
C ASN A 11 -7.64 -8.04 -8.59
N VAL A 12 -6.40 -7.84 -8.12
CA VAL A 12 -5.81 -6.53 -7.84
C VAL A 12 -4.47 -6.43 -8.54
N PHE A 13 -4.24 -5.35 -9.28
CA PHE A 13 -2.93 -5.04 -9.86
C PHE A 13 -2.23 -3.96 -9.03
N PRO A 14 -0.91 -4.07 -8.79
CA PRO A 14 -0.15 -3.04 -8.08
C PRO A 14 -0.28 -1.64 -8.69
N THR A 15 -0.46 -1.56 -10.02
CA THR A 15 -0.69 -0.29 -10.74
C THR A 15 -1.98 0.41 -10.32
N GLN A 16 -3.04 -0.32 -9.96
CA GLN A 16 -4.27 0.30 -9.47
C GLN A 16 -4.07 0.96 -8.10
N ILE A 17 -3.22 0.37 -7.26
CA ILE A 17 -2.82 0.94 -5.96
C ILE A 17 -1.92 2.17 -6.18
N GLU A 18 -0.97 2.07 -7.10
CA GLU A 18 -0.09 3.17 -7.51
C GLU A 18 -0.89 4.38 -8.00
N GLU A 19 -1.89 4.18 -8.85
CA GLU A 19 -2.80 5.23 -9.34
C GLU A 19 -3.54 5.93 -8.18
N GLN A 20 -4.01 5.18 -7.18
CA GLN A 20 -4.70 5.78 -6.04
C GLN A 20 -3.74 6.58 -5.15
N LEU A 21 -2.50 6.11 -5.00
CA LEU A 21 -1.44 6.83 -4.29
C LEU A 21 -1.05 8.12 -5.01
N LEU A 22 -0.86 8.08 -6.34
CA LEU A 22 -0.48 9.26 -7.13
C LEU A 22 -1.55 10.37 -7.12
N ALA A 23 -2.80 10.03 -6.81
CA ALA A 23 -3.89 10.98 -6.61
C ALA A 23 -3.93 11.62 -5.21
N MET A 24 -3.03 11.23 -4.30
CA MET A 24 -2.97 11.75 -2.93
C MET A 24 -1.99 12.91 -2.83
N GLU A 25 -2.44 14.03 -2.27
CA GLU A 25 -1.56 15.10 -1.81
C GLU A 25 -0.86 14.69 -0.50
N GLY A 26 0.41 15.04 -0.35
CA GLY A 26 1.16 14.80 0.89
C GLY A 26 1.75 13.39 1.05
N LEU A 27 1.63 12.53 0.04
CA LEU A 27 2.30 11.23 0.00
C LEU A 27 3.33 11.18 -1.13
N ALA A 28 4.46 10.54 -0.89
CA ALA A 28 5.46 10.31 -1.93
C ALA A 28 4.99 9.22 -2.90
N PRO A 29 5.48 9.20 -4.16
CA PRO A 29 5.13 8.19 -5.16
C PRO A 29 5.80 6.83 -4.91
N HIS A 30 6.18 6.55 -3.66
CA HIS A 30 6.88 5.34 -3.24
C HIS A 30 5.97 4.46 -2.41
N PHE A 31 5.87 3.18 -2.78
CA PHE A 31 5.06 2.23 -2.06
C PHE A 31 5.60 0.81 -2.10
N GLN A 32 5.14 0.01 -1.15
CA GLN A 32 5.28 -1.43 -1.13
C GLN A 32 3.96 -2.06 -0.68
N ILE A 33 3.58 -3.14 -1.35
CA ILE A 33 2.46 -3.99 -0.96
C ILE A 33 3.03 -5.15 -0.15
N GLU A 34 2.49 -5.35 1.05
CA GLU A 34 2.73 -6.54 1.85
C GLU A 34 1.45 -7.37 1.89
N LEU A 35 1.55 -8.64 1.52
CA LEU A 35 0.47 -9.61 1.64
C LEU A 35 0.73 -10.50 2.84
N GLY A 36 -0.29 -10.70 3.66
CA GLY A 36 -0.26 -11.56 4.84
C GLY A 36 -1.53 -12.37 4.96
N ARG A 37 -1.64 -13.15 6.05
CA ARG A 37 -2.83 -13.91 6.38
C ARG A 37 -3.06 -13.92 7.89
N THR A 38 -4.24 -13.49 8.30
CA THR A 38 -4.69 -13.60 9.69
C THR A 38 -5.78 -14.66 9.77
N GLY A 39 -5.47 -15.79 10.41
CA GLY A 39 -6.34 -16.97 10.39
C GLY A 39 -6.53 -17.51 8.98
N ARG A 40 -7.77 -17.43 8.47
CA ARG A 40 -8.13 -17.86 7.10
C ARG A 40 -8.23 -16.70 6.10
N MET A 41 -7.99 -15.48 6.56
CA MET A 41 -8.26 -14.27 5.79
C MET A 41 -6.95 -13.67 5.27
N ASP A 42 -6.81 -13.61 3.94
CA ASP A 42 -5.71 -12.88 3.31
C ASP A 42 -5.84 -11.38 3.61
N GLU A 43 -4.73 -10.72 3.85
CA GLU A 43 -4.65 -9.30 4.20
C GLU A 43 -3.64 -8.60 3.30
N MET A 44 -3.89 -7.32 3.05
CA MET A 44 -3.00 -6.46 2.29
C MET A 44 -2.70 -5.22 3.13
N THR A 45 -1.42 -4.92 3.31
CA THR A 45 -0.93 -3.67 3.86
C THR A 45 -0.19 -2.91 2.77
N VAL A 46 -0.60 -1.66 2.52
CA VAL A 46 0.09 -0.74 1.62
C VAL A 46 0.97 0.17 2.45
N HIS A 47 2.28 0.03 2.30
CA HIS A 47 3.27 0.88 2.93
C HIS A 47 3.60 2.03 2.00
N VAL A 48 3.50 3.26 2.50
CA VAL A 48 3.79 4.51 1.77
C VAL A 48 4.58 5.44 2.70
N GLU A 49 5.15 6.51 2.15
CA GLU A 49 5.83 7.53 2.95
C GLU A 49 5.19 8.90 2.73
N ALA A 50 5.17 9.71 3.79
CA ALA A 50 4.76 11.10 3.69
C ALA A 50 5.79 11.92 2.91
N LEU A 51 5.35 13.02 2.31
CA LEU A 51 6.28 14.07 1.87
C LEU A 51 6.88 14.78 3.09
N PRO A 52 8.07 15.38 2.96
CA PRO A 52 8.72 16.11 4.07
C PRO A 52 7.82 17.14 4.75
N ASP A 53 7.01 17.86 3.96
CA ASP A 53 6.14 18.93 4.45
C ASP A 53 4.84 18.42 5.10
N THR A 54 4.57 17.12 5.03
CA THR A 54 3.32 16.50 5.51
C THR A 54 3.56 15.31 6.46
N ALA A 55 4.75 15.23 7.06
CA ALA A 55 5.16 14.13 7.94
C ALA A 55 4.56 14.17 9.37
N ALA A 56 3.83 15.23 9.72
CA ALA A 56 3.18 15.33 11.04
C ALA A 56 2.24 14.12 11.29
N PRO A 57 2.22 13.53 12.51
CA PRO A 57 1.47 12.30 12.79
C PRO A 57 -0.01 12.36 12.40
N GLU A 58 -0.69 13.48 12.69
CA GLU A 58 -2.10 13.68 12.39
C GLU A 58 -2.37 13.72 10.87
N MET A 59 -1.49 14.36 10.12
CA MET A 59 -1.55 14.43 8.65
C MET A 59 -1.32 13.06 8.02
N ARG A 60 -0.38 12.29 8.57
CA ARG A 60 -0.13 10.90 8.14
C ARG A 60 -1.32 10.00 8.39
N GLU A 61 -1.94 10.10 9.55
CA GLU A 61 -3.13 9.30 9.88
C GLU A 61 -4.30 9.65 8.97
N LEU A 62 -4.50 10.94 8.68
CA LEU A 62 -5.51 11.40 7.73
C LEU A 62 -5.25 10.88 6.31
N ALA A 63 -4.00 10.97 5.83
CA ALA A 63 -3.60 10.46 4.53
C ALA A 63 -3.79 8.93 4.44
N ALA A 64 -3.47 8.18 5.51
CA ALA A 64 -3.69 6.74 5.57
C ALA A 64 -5.17 6.38 5.39
N ARG A 65 -6.06 7.05 6.14
CA ARG A 65 -7.51 6.84 6.05
C ARG A 65 -8.06 7.20 4.67
N HIS A 66 -7.61 8.32 4.10
CA HIS A 66 -8.02 8.77 2.78
C HIS A 66 -7.59 7.80 1.69
N LEU A 67 -6.32 7.37 1.67
CA LEU A 67 -5.83 6.40 0.70
C LEU A 67 -6.55 5.06 0.83
N ALA A 68 -6.74 4.54 2.06
CA ALA A 68 -7.48 3.31 2.29
C ALA A 68 -8.92 3.38 1.74
N ARG A 69 -9.59 4.52 1.95
CA ARG A 69 -10.93 4.76 1.43
C ARG A 69 -10.95 4.82 -0.10
N ARG A 70 -10.02 5.54 -0.73
CA ARG A 70 -9.89 5.59 -2.20
C ARG A 70 -9.67 4.20 -2.80
N ILE A 71 -8.78 3.40 -2.21
CA ILE A 71 -8.55 2.02 -2.66
C ILE A 71 -9.83 1.19 -2.52
N LYS A 72 -10.56 1.34 -1.41
CA LYS A 72 -11.83 0.64 -1.22
C LYS A 72 -12.88 1.02 -2.26
N ASP A 73 -13.04 2.32 -2.51
CA ASP A 73 -14.08 2.86 -3.38
C ASP A 73 -13.79 2.56 -4.87
N VAL A 74 -12.52 2.59 -5.29
CA VAL A 74 -12.12 2.43 -6.71
C VAL A 74 -11.72 0.99 -7.05
N VAL A 75 -10.93 0.33 -6.19
CA VAL A 75 -10.40 -1.03 -6.44
C VAL A 75 -11.31 -2.10 -5.84
N GLY A 76 -12.15 -1.75 -4.86
CA GLY A 76 -13.12 -2.67 -4.24
C GLY A 76 -12.59 -3.48 -3.06
N VAL A 77 -11.29 -3.39 -2.75
CA VAL A 77 -10.66 -4.15 -1.67
C VAL A 77 -10.41 -3.30 -0.44
N THR A 78 -10.56 -3.92 0.74
CA THR A 78 -10.17 -3.29 2.00
C THR A 78 -8.71 -3.60 2.28
N VAL A 79 -7.92 -2.57 2.56
CA VAL A 79 -6.48 -2.68 2.85
C VAL A 79 -6.14 -1.89 4.10
N ALA A 80 -5.08 -2.29 4.80
CA ALA A 80 -4.43 -1.42 5.77
C ALA A 80 -3.46 -0.48 5.03
N VAL A 81 -3.33 0.77 5.49
CA VAL A 81 -2.33 1.71 4.95
C VAL A 81 -1.43 2.15 6.08
N ARG A 82 -0.12 2.04 5.88
CA ARG A 82 0.90 2.50 6.84
C ARG A 82 1.70 3.62 6.19
N VAL A 83 1.65 4.81 6.79
CA VAL A 83 2.37 5.99 6.31
C VAL A 83 3.61 6.20 7.19
N ALA A 84 4.77 5.88 6.65
CA ALA A 84 6.06 6.12 7.28
C ALA A 84 6.50 7.58 7.14
N ASP A 85 7.53 7.95 7.89
CA ASP A 85 8.27 9.19 7.67
C ASP A 85 8.99 9.17 6.30
N PRO A 86 9.37 10.33 5.74
CA PRO A 86 10.08 10.38 4.47
C PRO A 86 11.33 9.49 4.45
N GLY A 87 11.43 8.60 3.47
CA GLY A 87 12.52 7.62 3.34
C GLY A 87 12.34 6.35 4.18
N GLY A 88 11.22 6.21 4.89
CA GLY A 88 10.93 5.06 5.76
C GLY A 88 10.43 3.82 5.03
N VAL A 89 10.03 3.93 3.75
CA VAL A 89 9.64 2.76 2.95
C VAL A 89 10.89 2.08 2.37
N PRO A 90 11.08 0.75 2.55
CA PRO A 90 12.26 0.05 2.08
C PRO A 90 12.54 0.25 0.58
N ARG A 91 13.74 0.73 0.25
CA ARG A 91 14.23 0.84 -1.12
C ARG A 91 15.16 -0.33 -1.42
N SER A 92 14.88 -1.05 -2.50
CA SER A 92 15.78 -2.12 -2.97
C SER A 92 16.93 -1.50 -3.76
N GLN A 93 18.17 -1.99 -3.53
CA GLN A 93 19.42 -1.55 -4.17
C GLN A 93 19.51 -1.85 -5.69
N GLY A 94 18.48 -2.44 -6.29
CA GLY A 94 18.49 -2.78 -7.72
C GLY A 94 17.11 -2.69 -8.38
N LYS A 95 16.23 -3.66 -8.11
CA LYS A 95 14.85 -3.66 -8.60
C LYS A 95 13.92 -3.40 -7.41
N ALA A 96 13.13 -2.32 -7.46
CA ALA A 96 12.12 -2.04 -6.45
C ALA A 96 11.18 -3.25 -6.30
N VAL A 97 11.22 -3.89 -5.12
CA VAL A 97 10.30 -4.96 -4.76
C VAL A 97 8.99 -4.32 -4.33
N ARG A 98 8.05 -4.25 -5.27
CA ARG A 98 6.72 -3.67 -5.04
C ARG A 98 5.80 -4.57 -4.23
N ILE A 99 6.04 -5.88 -4.22
CA ILE A 99 5.20 -6.87 -3.55
C ILE A 99 6.08 -7.76 -2.67
N VAL A 100 5.72 -7.85 -1.39
CA VAL A 100 6.25 -8.81 -0.42
C VAL A 100 5.11 -9.73 -0.03
N ASP A 101 5.17 -11.00 -0.44
CA ASP A 101 4.14 -11.98 -0.12
C ASP A 101 4.59 -12.86 1.05
N ASN A 102 4.04 -12.57 2.23
CA ASN A 102 4.27 -13.30 3.49
C ASN A 102 3.15 -14.29 3.80
N ARG A 103 2.25 -14.58 2.85
CA ARG A 103 1.22 -15.61 3.04
C ARG A 103 1.88 -16.99 3.17
N PRO A 104 1.26 -17.95 3.89
CA PRO A 104 1.72 -19.33 3.91
C PRO A 104 1.84 -19.86 2.48
N LYS A 105 3.01 -20.39 2.14
CA LYS A 105 3.19 -21.16 0.91
C LYS A 105 2.70 -22.57 1.21
N ASP A 106 1.56 -22.92 0.63
CA ASP A 106 1.05 -24.29 0.68
C ASP A 106 2.06 -25.28 0.05
#